data_AF-A0A1D6LA47-F1
#
_entry.id   AF-A0A1D6LA47-F1
#
_cell.length_a   1.000
_cell.length_b   1.000
_cell.length_c   1.000
_cell.angle_alpha   90.00
_cell.angle_beta   90.00
_cell.angle_gamma   90.00
#
_symmetry.space_group_name_H-M   'P 1'
#
loop_
_entity.id
_entity.type
_entity.pdbx_description
1 polymer ?
#
loop_
_entity_poly.entity_id
_entity_poly.type
_entity_poly.pdbx_seq_one_letter_code
_entity_poly.pdbx_strand_id
1 'polypeptide(L)' 'MAGKGGSTNLEKEQMFGMAEKEMEYRVDLFNRLTQTCFNKCIEKRYKEAELNMGENSCIDRCVSKYWQACD' A
#
# COMPACT_ATOMS: atom_id res chain seq x y z
N MET A 1 25.36 -25.44 -23.76
CA MET A 1 25.97 -25.76 -22.45
C MET A 1 24.90 -25.57 -21.39
N ALA A 2 24.31 -26.66 -20.91
CA ALA A 2 23.35 -26.65 -19.79
C ALA A 2 24.11 -26.99 -18.50
N GLY A 3 23.87 -26.23 -17.44
CA GLY A 3 24.13 -26.62 -16.04
C GLY A 3 25.34 -25.95 -15.36
N LYS A 4 25.06 -25.01 -14.44
CA LYS A 4 25.18 -25.21 -12.98
C LYS A 4 25.05 -23.88 -12.24
N GLY A 5 24.23 -23.87 -11.19
CA GLY A 5 24.14 -22.78 -10.23
C GLY A 5 22.81 -22.79 -9.51
N GLY A 6 22.49 -23.87 -8.79
CA GLY A 6 21.41 -23.80 -7.81
C GLY A 6 21.79 -22.73 -6.79
N SER A 7 20.94 -21.71 -6.62
CA SER A 7 21.14 -20.66 -5.62
C SER A 7 21.47 -21.30 -4.28
N THR A 8 22.54 -20.82 -3.65
CA THR A 8 22.94 -21.27 -2.32
C THR A 8 21.79 -21.02 -1.34
N ASN A 9 21.66 -21.83 -0.29
CA ASN A 9 20.58 -21.63 0.71
C ASN A 9 20.62 -20.21 1.30
N LEU A 10 21.83 -19.65 1.48
CA LEU A 10 22.03 -18.28 1.95
C LEU A 10 21.43 -17.22 1.00
N GLU A 11 21.63 -17.36 -0.31
CA GLU A 11 21.04 -16.46 -1.31
C GLU A 11 19.51 -16.57 -1.34
N LYS A 12 18.96 -17.78 -1.17
CA LYS A 12 17.51 -17.97 -1.08
C LYS A 12 16.92 -17.29 0.15
N GLU A 13 17.53 -17.48 1.32
CA GLU A 13 17.11 -16.82 2.56
C GLU A 13 17.17 -15.30 2.45
N GLN A 14 18.21 -14.77 1.80
CA GLN A 14 18.36 -13.33 1.57
C GLN A 14 17.30 -12.79 0.61
N MET A 15 16.97 -13.52 -0.46
CA MET A 15 15.89 -13.17 -1.39
C MET A 15 14.52 -13.20 -0.72
N PHE A 16 14.23 -14.22 0.09
CA PHE A 16 12.99 -14.29 0.86
C PHE A 16 12.89 -13.16 1.91
N GLY A 17 13.98 -12.85 2.60
CA GLY A 17 14.00 -11.75 3.58
C GLY A 17 13.81 -10.36 2.95
N MET A 18 14.27 -10.15 1.71
CA MET A 18 13.96 -8.93 0.97
C MET A 18 12.49 -8.87 0.53
N ALA A 19 11.95 -9.99 0.04
CA ALA A 19 10.54 -10.07 -0.36
C ALA A 19 9.59 -9.86 0.82
N GLU A 20 9.92 -10.39 2.00
CA GLU A 20 9.16 -10.19 3.23
C GLU A 20 9.13 -8.71 3.62
N LYS A 21 10.29 -8.03 3.63
CA LYS A 21 10.37 -6.59 3.92
C LYS A 21 9.58 -5.73 2.94
N GLU A 22 9.62 -6.08 1.64
CA GLU A 22 8.81 -5.37 0.65
C GLU A 22 7.32 -5.52 0.93
N MET A 23 6.89 -6.72 1.33
CA MET A 23 5.50 -6.98 1.68
C MET A 23 5.08 -6.22 2.94
N GLU A 24 5.89 -6.22 4.00
CA GLU A 24 5.66 -5.45 5.22
C GLU A 24 5.53 -3.96 4.92
N TYR A 25 6.42 -3.41 4.09
CA TYR A 25 6.37 -2.01 3.68
C TYR A 25 5.07 -1.69 2.92
N ARG A 26 4.66 -2.54 1.98
CA ARG A 26 3.41 -2.35 1.22
C ARG A 26 2.17 -2.37 2.14
N VAL A 27 2.18 -3.23 3.17
CA VAL A 27 1.10 -3.28 4.16
C VAL A 27 1.05 -2.03 5.02
N ASP A 28 2.19 -1.57 5.56
CA ASP A 28 2.25 -0.34 6.35
C ASP A 28 1.81 0.88 5.51
N LEU A 29 2.28 0.98 4.27
CA LEU A 29 1.89 2.02 3.33
C LEU A 29 0.38 2.04 3.09
N PHE A 30 -0.21 0.87 2.80
CA PHE A 30 -1.65 0.76 2.58
C PHE A 30 -2.47 1.15 3.81
N ASN A 31 -2.03 0.75 5.00
CA ASN A 31 -2.70 1.10 6.25
C ASN A 31 -2.66 2.61 6.50
N ARG A 32 -1.50 3.26 6.30
CA ARG A 32 -1.36 4.71 6.45
C ARG A 32 -2.15 5.48 5.41
N LEU A 33 -2.12 5.04 4.15
CA LEU A 33 -2.89 5.63 3.05
C LEU A 33 -4.39 5.60 3.37
N THR A 34 -4.91 4.42 3.72
CA THR A 34 -6.33 4.21 4.02
C THR A 34 -6.78 5.08 5.19
N GLN A 35 -6.04 5.08 6.30
CA GLN A 35 -6.37 5.91 7.46
C GLN A 35 -6.32 7.41 7.13
N THR A 36 -5.33 7.83 6.36
CA THR A 36 -5.16 9.25 5.98
C THR A 36 -6.34 9.72 5.13
N CYS A 37 -6.70 8.96 4.10
CA CYS A 37 -7.78 9.35 3.21
C CYS A 37 -9.16 9.21 3.86
N PHE A 38 -9.37 8.20 4.70
CA PHE A 38 -10.59 8.08 5.49
C PHE A 38 -10.81 9.32 6.37
N ASN A 39 -9.78 9.72 7.14
CA ASN A 39 -9.87 10.88 8.02
C ASN A 39 -10.05 12.22 7.28
N LYS A 40 -9.57 12.32 6.04
CA LYS A 40 -9.68 13.55 5.23
C LYS A 40 -11.00 13.64 4.47
N CYS A 41 -11.55 12.51 4.02
CA CYS A 41 -12.64 12.49 3.06
C CYS A 41 -13.98 12.04 3.62
N ILE A 42 -14.02 11.29 4.73
CA ILE A 42 -15.27 10.74 5.28
C ILE A 42 -15.73 11.57 6.49
N GLU A 43 -16.98 12.03 6.45
CA GLU A 43 -17.58 12.77 7.57
C GLU A 43 -17.87 11.84 8.77
N LYS A 44 -17.45 12.24 9.97
CA LYS A 44 -17.70 11.48 11.22
C LYS A 44 -19.16 11.31 11.60
N ARG A 45 -20.08 12.04 10.95
CA ARG A 45 -21.52 11.96 11.22
C ARG A 45 -22.18 10.77 10.53
N TYR A 46 -21.48 10.10 9.59
CA TYR A 46 -21.91 8.87 8.91
C TYR A 46 -23.40 8.84 8.58
N LYS A 47 -23.83 9.76 7.69
CA LYS A 47 -25.25 9.93 7.34
C LYS A 47 -25.81 8.71 6.60
N GLU A 48 -24.98 8.08 5.77
CA GLU A 48 -25.32 6.95 4.91
C GLU A 48 -24.15 5.96 4.91
N ALA A 49 -24.41 4.69 4.61
CA ALA A 49 -23.38 3.65 4.57
C ALA A 49 -22.57 3.65 3.26
N GLU A 50 -23.15 4.19 2.19
CA GLU A 50 -22.51 4.28 0.89
C GLU A 50 -21.75 5.60 0.73
N LEU A 51 -20.66 5.54 -0.04
CA LEU A 51 -19.88 6.72 -0.36
C LEU A 51 -20.64 7.58 -1.37
N ASN A 52 -20.87 8.84 -1.01
CA ASN A 52 -21.44 9.79 -1.95
C ASN A 52 -20.40 10.19 -3.02
N MET A 53 -20.86 10.82 -4.11
CA MET A 53 -19.98 11.25 -5.21
C MET A 53 -18.86 12.19 -4.76
N GLY A 54 -19.12 13.02 -3.74
CA GLY A 54 -18.13 13.91 -3.13
C GLY A 54 -17.03 13.13 -2.42
N GLU A 55 -17.40 12.15 -1.59
CA GLU A 55 -16.48 11.26 -0.88
C GLU A 55 -15.63 10.45 -1.85
N ASN A 56 -16.25 9.82 -2.86
CA ASN A 56 -15.53 9.07 -3.90
C ASN A 56 -14.48 9.96 -4.60
N SER A 57 -14.91 11.13 -5.11
CA SER A 57 -13.98 12.05 -5.78
C SER A 57 -12.89 12.60 -4.85
N CYS A 58 -13.17 12.73 -3.54
CA CYS A 58 -12.18 13.13 -2.55
C CYS A 58 -11.13 12.04 -2.35
N ILE A 59 -11.55 10.77 -2.22
CA ILE A 59 -10.65 9.62 -2.04
C ILE A 59 -9.68 9.52 -3.21
N ASP A 60 -10.16 9.59 -4.46
CA ASP A 60 -9.31 9.54 -5.66
C ASP A 60 -8.22 10.62 -5.63
N ARG A 61 -8.61 11.86 -5.33
CA ARG A 61 -7.67 12.99 -5.18
C ARG A 61 -6.73 12.81 -4.00
N CYS A 62 -7.21 12.25 -2.89
CA CYS A 62 -6.40 12.02 -1.71
C CYS A 62 -5.30 10.99 -1.99
N VAL A 63 -5.66 9.87 -2.61
CA VAL A 63 -4.72 8.82 -3.00
C VAL A 63 -3.66 9.39 -3.95
N SER A 64 -4.08 10.11 -5.00
CA SER A 64 -3.16 10.76 -5.94
C SER A 64 -2.16 11.70 -5.24
N LYS A 65 -2.63 12.54 -4.32
CA LYS A 65 -1.77 13.45 -3.55
C LYS A 65 -0.85 12.72 -2.56
N TYR A 66 -1.32 11.61 -1.97
CA TYR A 66 -0.52 10.82 -1.03
C TYR A 66 0.69 10.22 -1.76
N TRP A 67 0.47 9.63 -2.94
CA TRP A 67 1.57 9.09 -3.76
C TRP A 67 2.57 10.16 -4.18
N GLN A 68 2.10 11.34 -4.61
CA GLN A 68 2.98 12.46 -4.96
C GLN A 68 3.87 12.97 -3.82
N ALA A 69 3.48 12.72 -2.57
CA ALA A 69 4.26 13.11 -1.39
C ALA A 69 5.14 11.98 -0.83
N CYS A 70 4.95 10.74 -1.30
CA CYS A 70 5.74 9.57 -0.93
C CYS A 70 6.85 9.23 -1.94
N ASP A 71 6.80 9.84 -3.14
CA ASP A 71 7.95 10.00 -4.04
C ASP A 71 8.85 11.15 -3.54
#